data_AF-A0A7V9GXI8-F1
#
_entry.id   AF-A0A7V9GXI8-F1
#
_cell.length_a   1.000
_cell.length_b   1.000
_cell.length_c   1.000
_cell.angle_alpha   90.00
_cell.angle_beta   90.00
_cell.angle_gamma   90.00
#
_symmetry.space_group_name_H-M   'P 1'
#
loop_
_entity.id
_entity.type
_entity.pdbx_description
1 polymer ?
#
loop_
_entity_poly.entity_id
_entity_poly.type
_entity_poly.pdbx_seq_one_letter_code
_entity_poly.pdbx_strand_id
1 'polypeptide(L)'
;MWGEARDEPALLHPGRAVRFEQLTRYVSGAGLRVEVTGPRALLQDLGRPGQAGLGVGRSGAADLGALRLANRLVANDETSSPW
;
A
#
# COMPACT_ATOMS: atom_id res chain seq x y z
N MET A 1 -3.34 -15.36 3.49
CA MET A 1 -4.82 -15.28 3.59
C MET A 1 -5.33 -14.09 2.83
N TRP A 2 -4.69 -12.93 3.00
CA TRP A 2 -4.80 -11.80 2.08
C TRP A 2 -3.50 -11.69 1.26
N GLY A 3 -3.56 -11.27 0.00
CA GLY A 3 -2.42 -11.09 -0.89
C GLY A 3 -2.66 -9.94 -1.85
N GLU A 4 -2.03 -8.80 -1.60
CA GLU A 4 -2.34 -7.52 -2.26
C GLU A 4 -2.05 -7.50 -3.77
N ALA A 5 -1.12 -8.31 -4.25
CA ALA A 5 -0.73 -8.38 -5.66
C ALA A 5 -1.49 -9.45 -6.47
N ARG A 6 -2.59 -9.99 -5.92
CA ARG A 6 -3.40 -11.02 -6.59
C ARG A 6 -4.67 -10.40 -7.16
N ASP A 7 -5.12 -10.93 -8.29
CA ASP A 7 -6.45 -10.60 -8.85
C ASP A 7 -7.56 -10.86 -7.83
N GLU A 8 -7.40 -11.89 -7.00
CA GLU A 8 -8.25 -12.16 -5.83
C GLU A 8 -7.42 -11.98 -4.54
N PRO A 9 -7.52 -10.82 -3.87
CA PRO A 9 -6.67 -10.52 -2.74
C PRO A 9 -7.01 -11.37 -1.51
N ALA A 10 -8.26 -11.77 -1.31
CA ALA A 10 -8.62 -12.72 -0.27
C ALA A 10 -8.49 -14.17 -0.78
N LEU A 11 -7.44 -14.88 -0.34
CA LEU A 11 -7.21 -16.29 -0.69
C LEU A 11 -8.12 -17.27 0.05
N LEU A 12 -8.57 -16.87 1.25
CA LEU A 12 -9.41 -17.71 2.08
C LEU A 12 -10.77 -17.06 2.25
N HIS A 13 -11.76 -17.92 2.10
CA HIS A 13 -13.15 -17.67 2.43
C HIS A 13 -13.54 -18.61 3.57
N PRO A 14 -14.55 -18.27 4.39
CA PRO A 14 -15.07 -19.18 5.39
C PRO A 14 -15.36 -20.57 4.80
N GLY A 15 -14.84 -21.63 5.43
CA GLY A 15 -15.02 -23.03 5.01
C GLY A 15 -13.91 -23.63 4.12
N ARG A 16 -12.87 -22.87 3.73
CA ARG A 16 -11.77 -23.38 2.89
C ARG A 16 -10.65 -24.05 3.70
N ALA A 17 -10.27 -25.28 3.36
CA ALA A 17 -9.12 -25.99 3.96
C ALA A 17 -7.77 -25.53 3.39
N VAL A 18 -6.69 -25.58 4.18
CA VAL A 18 -5.35 -25.07 3.82
C VAL A 18 -4.20 -25.99 4.25
N ARG A 19 -3.06 -25.92 3.55
CA ARG A 19 -1.77 -26.56 3.88
C ARG A 19 -0.65 -25.51 3.88
N PHE A 20 0.33 -25.68 4.76
CA PHE A 20 1.47 -24.75 4.90
C PHE A 20 2.77 -25.35 4.37
N GLU A 21 3.58 -24.52 3.72
CA GLU A 21 4.94 -24.83 3.27
C GLU A 21 5.86 -23.64 3.59
N GLN A 22 7.12 -23.90 3.93
CA GLN A 22 8.09 -22.85 4.29
C GLN A 22 8.83 -22.34 3.05
N LEU A 23 8.91 -21.01 2.87
CA LEU A 23 9.62 -20.35 1.77
C LEU A 23 10.42 -19.14 2.25
N THR A 24 11.53 -18.85 1.57
CA THR A 24 12.36 -17.65 1.79
C THR A 24 12.60 -16.91 0.47
N ARG A 25 12.34 -15.59 0.43
CA ARG A 25 12.66 -14.73 -0.73
C ARG A 25 13.03 -13.31 -0.27
N TYR A 26 14.09 -12.76 -0.87
CA TYR A 26 14.43 -11.33 -0.79
C TYR A 26 14.28 -10.68 -2.17
N VAL A 27 13.89 -9.40 -2.19
CA VAL A 27 13.85 -8.56 -3.39
C VAL A 27 14.75 -7.35 -3.15
N SER A 28 15.62 -7.02 -4.10
CA SER A 28 16.56 -5.88 -4.03
C SER A 28 16.18 -4.79 -5.04
N GLY A 29 16.37 -3.53 -4.68
CA GLY A 29 16.13 -2.36 -5.55
C GLY A 29 16.76 -1.07 -4.99
N ALA A 30 16.86 -0.03 -5.82
CA ALA A 30 17.36 1.29 -5.39
C ALA A 30 16.34 2.02 -4.50
N GLY A 31 16.81 2.78 -3.51
CA GLY A 31 15.94 3.49 -2.57
C GLY A 31 16.69 4.40 -1.60
N LEU A 32 15.95 4.97 -0.65
CA LEU A 32 16.48 5.83 0.42
C LEU A 32 16.72 5.00 1.70
N ARG A 33 17.76 5.33 2.45
CA ARG A 33 17.99 4.79 3.80
C ARG A 33 17.31 5.70 4.83
N VAL A 34 16.51 5.11 5.71
CA VAL A 34 15.89 5.82 6.83
C VAL A 34 16.84 5.78 8.04
N GLU A 35 17.39 6.93 8.40
CA GLU A 35 18.24 7.04 9.60
C GLU A 35 17.41 7.23 10.87
N VAL A 36 16.29 7.98 10.80
CA VAL A 36 15.37 8.24 11.92
C VAL A 36 13.94 8.37 11.38
N THR A 37 12.95 7.71 12.01
CA THR A 37 11.55 7.68 11.53
C THR A 37 10.66 8.79 12.07
N GLY A 38 11.05 9.44 13.18
CA GLY A 38 10.14 10.26 13.97
C GLY A 38 8.97 9.45 14.57
N PRO A 39 7.90 10.11 15.06
CA PRO A 39 6.79 9.44 15.72
C PRO A 39 5.97 8.51 14.79
N ARG A 40 5.82 8.89 13.52
CA ARG A 40 5.11 8.09 12.50
C ARG A 40 5.46 8.57 11.09
N ALA A 41 6.15 7.74 10.31
CA ALA A 41 6.40 7.96 8.90
C ALA A 41 5.67 6.90 8.07
N LEU A 42 4.83 7.33 7.13
CA LEU A 42 4.07 6.45 6.26
C LEU A 42 4.28 6.85 4.80
N LEU A 43 4.38 5.88 3.91
CA LEU A 43 4.18 6.10 2.47
C LEU A 43 2.68 6.19 2.20
N GLN A 44 2.23 7.26 1.56
CA GLN A 44 0.81 7.53 1.33
C GLN A 44 0.57 7.98 -0.11
N ASP A 45 -0.64 7.69 -0.61
CA ASP A 45 -1.14 8.04 -1.92
C ASP A 45 -2.58 8.63 -1.79
N LEU A 46 -3.38 8.58 -2.85
CA LEU A 46 -4.77 9.06 -2.84
C LEU A 46 -5.77 8.16 -2.07
N GLY A 47 -5.34 6.99 -1.61
CA GLY A 47 -6.14 6.04 -0.83
C GLY A 47 -6.77 4.91 -1.65
N ARG A 48 -7.79 4.27 -1.07
CA ARG A 48 -8.46 3.05 -1.56
C ARG A 48 -10.00 3.22 -1.54
N PRO A 49 -10.57 4.15 -2.32
CA PRO A 49 -12.02 4.32 -2.37
C PRO A 49 -12.71 3.06 -2.92
N GLY A 50 -13.95 2.81 -2.47
CA GLY A 50 -14.78 1.71 -2.97
C GLY A 50 -14.54 0.33 -2.35
N GLN A 51 -13.52 0.16 -1.49
CA GLN A 51 -13.18 -1.15 -0.90
C GLN A 51 -13.77 -1.39 0.50
N ALA A 52 -14.63 -0.48 0.98
CA ALA A 52 -15.22 -0.58 2.32
C ALA A 52 -16.02 -1.86 2.56
N GLY A 53 -16.65 -2.42 1.50
CA GLY A 53 -17.37 -3.70 1.58
C GLY A 53 -16.48 -4.91 1.92
N LEU A 54 -15.16 -4.78 1.74
CA LEU A 54 -14.16 -5.78 2.11
C LEU A 54 -13.52 -5.49 3.49
N GLY A 55 -14.01 -4.47 4.20
CA GLY A 55 -13.42 -4.01 5.46
C GLY A 55 -12.15 -3.16 5.29
N VAL A 56 -11.82 -2.75 4.07
CA VAL A 56 -10.64 -1.91 3.81
C VAL A 56 -11.01 -0.43 4.01
N GLY A 57 -10.27 0.24 4.90
CA GLY A 57 -10.44 1.67 5.15
C GLY A 57 -9.98 2.55 3.98
N ARG A 58 -10.43 3.81 3.95
CA ARG A 58 -10.11 4.76 2.86
C ARG A 58 -8.60 4.95 2.64
N SER A 59 -7.79 4.93 3.69
CA SER A 59 -6.35 5.23 3.63
C SER A 59 -6.05 6.59 2.97
N GLY A 60 -4.81 6.77 2.51
CA GLY A 60 -4.35 7.95 1.78
C GLY A 60 -3.84 9.07 2.67
N ALA A 61 -3.19 10.05 2.04
CA ALA A 61 -2.63 11.19 2.77
C ALA A 61 -3.73 11.92 3.56
N ALA A 62 -3.41 12.26 4.81
CA ALA A 62 -4.32 13.01 5.67
C ALA A 62 -4.66 14.39 5.09
N ASP A 63 -3.71 15.01 4.38
CA ASP A 63 -3.90 16.21 3.57
C ASP A 63 -3.60 15.91 2.10
N LEU A 64 -4.67 15.81 1.30
CA LEU A 64 -4.57 15.54 -0.14
C LEU A 64 -4.06 16.75 -0.94
N GLY A 65 -4.25 17.98 -0.44
CA GLY A 65 -3.75 19.19 -1.08
C GLY A 65 -2.23 19.24 -0.99
N ALA A 66 -1.69 18.96 0.20
CA ALA A 66 -0.25 18.88 0.43
C ALA A 66 0.40 17.75 -0.39
N LEU A 67 -0.23 16.57 -0.46
CA LEU A 67 0.26 15.46 -1.29
C LEU A 67 0.37 15.86 -2.77
N ARG A 68 -0.69 16.44 -3.34
CA ARG A 68 -0.71 16.87 -4.76
C ARG A 68 0.34 17.94 -5.04
N LEU A 69 0.48 18.91 -4.13
CA LEU A 69 1.51 19.94 -4.25
C LEU A 69 2.90 19.32 -4.26
N ALA A 70 3.20 18.40 -3.34
CA ALA A 70 4.50 17.74 -3.28
C ALA A 70 4.82 16.97 -4.56
N ASN A 71 3.86 16.20 -5.09
CA ASN A 71 4.03 15.50 -6.37
C ASN A 71 4.27 16.47 -7.53
N ARG A 72 3.47 17.54 -7.63
CA ARG A 72 3.63 18.57 -8.66
C ARG A 72 5.02 19.21 -8.64
N LEU A 73 5.55 19.50 -7.44
CA LEU A 73 6.87 20.12 -7.28
C LEU A 73 8.02 19.26 -7.81
N VAL A 74 7.86 17.94 -7.87
CA VAL A 74 8.84 17.01 -8.46
C VAL A 74 8.39 16.46 -9.81
N ALA A 75 7.38 17.09 -10.43
CA ALA A 75 6.80 16.70 -11.72
C ALA A 75 6.23 15.27 -11.78
N ASN A 76 5.82 14.71 -10.63
CA ASN A 76 5.00 13.50 -10.59
C ASN A 76 3.55 13.85 -10.96
N ASP A 77 2.82 12.88 -11.51
CA ASP A 77 1.37 12.99 -11.69
C ASP A 77 0.69 13.26 -10.34
N GLU A 78 -0.23 14.23 -10.28
CA GLU A 78 -0.98 14.55 -9.06
C GLU A 78 -1.91 13.42 -8.61
N THR A 79 -2.20 12.49 -9.53
CA THR A 79 -2.92 11.25 -9.31
C THR A 79 -2.03 10.04 -9.12
N SER A 80 -0.70 10.24 -9.07
CA SER A 80 0.25 9.13 -8.95
C SER A 80 -0.10 8.26 -7.74
N SER A 81 -0.61 7.07 -8.02
CA SER A 81 -0.50 5.93 -7.13
C SER A 81 0.83 5.26 -7.48
N PRO A 82 1.76 5.07 -6.52
CA PRO A 82 2.98 4.31 -6.79
C PRO A 82 2.73 2.81 -6.99
N TRP A 83 1.45 2.38 -7.00
CA TRP A 83 0.97 1.00 -7.10
C TRP A 83 -0.22 0.90 -8.04
#